data_AF-X0UAT6-F1
#
_entry.id   AF-X0UAT6-F1
#
_cell.length_a   1.000
_cell.length_b   1.000
_cell.length_c   1.000
_cell.angle_alpha   90.00
_cell.angle_beta   90.00
_cell.angle_gamma   90.00
#
_symmetry.space_group_name_H-M   'P 1'
#
loop_
_entity.id
_entity.type
_entity.pdbx_description
1 polymer ?
#
loop_
_entity_poly.entity_id
_entity_poly.type
_entity_poly.pdbx_seq_one_letter_code
_entity_poly.pdbx_strand_id
1 'polypeptide(L)'
;SLIHDVGHSSWGHGLEPMCSLLPFAQHDFRFDKIRLFQYLQDDLNPLSMAIDQIPNVDRKRLLEFFRDPQNLKDKFVFLNDLIDSEADLDRIDYLNRDAYHTYGPVGTIDEKSLIKNITFVPTKIGTVGKTGYKMAYLPEAAQVVHILLETRDAMYSRVYESDSKIIFEEMLCHAVFAFYKGYALDEHDLEQILRLTDGDLVVLIHLFGRDYEKEMVRTILCGETDFLVQSYKISLEPNNDAFEKKVFLLASQLKVTGFEEKV
;
A
#
# COMPACT_ATOMS: atom_id res chain seq x y z
N SER A 1 -9.86 -10.38 -2.74
CA SER A 1 -9.22 -9.90 -3.98
C SER A 1 -9.86 -8.59 -4.44
N LEU A 2 -11.08 -8.53 -5.00
CA LEU A 2 -11.61 -7.28 -5.60
C LEU A 2 -11.47 -5.99 -4.77
N ILE A 3 -11.73 -6.05 -3.46
CA ILE A 3 -11.73 -4.85 -2.60
C ILE A 3 -10.42 -4.61 -1.83
N HIS A 4 -9.38 -5.43 -2.08
CA HIS A 4 -8.21 -5.47 -1.20
C HIS A 4 -7.36 -4.19 -1.27
N ASP A 5 -7.41 -3.47 -2.38
CA ASP A 5 -6.67 -2.23 -2.68
C ASP A 5 -7.50 -0.96 -2.58
N VAL A 6 -8.80 -1.06 -2.25
CA VAL A 6 -9.72 0.10 -2.23
C VAL A 6 -9.31 1.14 -1.18
N GLY A 7 -8.50 0.75 -0.20
CA GLY A 7 -8.03 1.64 0.85
C GLY A 7 -6.80 2.48 0.51
N HIS A 8 -6.14 2.28 -0.63
CA HIS A 8 -4.92 3.03 -0.97
C HIS A 8 -5.14 4.55 -1.04
N SER A 9 -4.09 5.31 -0.73
CA SER A 9 -4.06 6.75 -0.97
C SER A 9 -3.87 7.07 -2.45
N SER A 10 -4.06 8.34 -2.81
CA SER A 10 -3.56 8.87 -4.07
C SER A 10 -2.09 8.53 -4.26
N TRP A 11 -1.73 8.22 -5.50
CA TRP A 11 -0.40 7.75 -5.90
C TRP A 11 0.03 6.47 -5.15
N GLY A 12 -0.93 5.66 -4.70
CA GLY A 12 -0.72 4.37 -4.06
C GLY A 12 0.21 4.47 -2.85
N HIS A 13 1.29 3.67 -2.89
CA HIS A 13 2.34 3.63 -1.86
C HIS A 13 3.11 4.95 -1.71
N GLY A 14 3.09 5.85 -2.71
CA GLY A 14 3.86 7.09 -2.66
C GLY A 14 3.47 8.05 -1.54
N LEU A 15 2.22 7.98 -1.07
CA LEU A 15 1.70 8.80 0.04
C LEU A 15 1.38 7.99 1.30
N GLU A 16 1.62 6.69 1.32
CA GLU A 16 1.49 5.88 2.53
C GLU A 16 2.31 6.44 3.71
N PRO A 17 3.55 6.96 3.52
CA PRO A 17 4.29 7.53 4.64
C PRO A 17 3.54 8.66 5.35
N MET A 18 2.76 9.48 4.63
CA MET A 18 1.97 10.57 5.20
C MET A 18 0.91 10.07 6.18
N CYS A 19 0.48 8.81 6.06
CA CYS A 19 -0.47 8.23 6.98
C CYS A 19 0.11 8.08 8.39
N SER A 20 1.44 8.12 8.58
CA SER A 20 2.11 8.18 9.90
C SER A 20 1.66 9.37 10.77
N LEU A 21 1.15 10.43 10.14
CA LEU A 21 0.63 11.61 10.82
C LEU A 21 -0.81 11.42 11.33
N LEU A 22 -1.52 10.37 10.90
CA LEU A 22 -2.90 10.09 11.29
C LEU A 22 -2.96 9.39 12.66
N PRO A 23 -4.08 9.51 13.41
CA PRO A 23 -4.17 8.98 14.78
C PRO A 23 -4.00 7.46 14.87
N PHE A 24 -4.39 6.74 13.82
CA PHE A 24 -4.39 5.28 13.78
C PHE A 24 -3.05 4.65 13.37
N ALA A 25 -2.06 5.46 12.99
CA ALA A 25 -0.78 5.00 12.47
C ALA A 25 0.11 4.27 13.49
N GLN A 26 -0.14 4.45 14.78
CA GLN A 26 0.68 3.86 15.83
C GLN A 26 0.46 2.35 16.02
N HIS A 27 -0.56 1.78 15.37
CA HIS A 27 -1.03 0.42 15.67
C HIS A 27 -0.88 -0.58 14.50
N ASP A 28 -0.87 -0.11 13.25
CA ASP A 28 -0.71 -0.96 12.06
C ASP A 28 -0.11 -0.13 10.92
N PHE A 29 0.84 -0.72 10.20
CA PHE A 29 1.54 -0.08 9.07
C PHE A 29 0.79 -0.28 7.74
N ARG A 30 -0.24 -1.13 7.69
CA ARG A 30 -1.06 -1.37 6.49
C ARG A 30 -2.23 -0.40 6.41
N PHE A 31 -1.93 0.84 6.03
CA PHE A 31 -2.90 1.95 6.02
C PHE A 31 -4.10 1.71 5.09
N ASP A 32 -3.86 1.08 3.95
CA ASP A 32 -4.88 0.61 3.02
C ASP A 32 -5.90 -0.31 3.72
N LYS A 33 -5.42 -1.25 4.54
CA LYS A 33 -6.29 -2.17 5.29
C LYS A 33 -7.06 -1.44 6.39
N ILE A 34 -6.44 -0.49 7.09
CA ILE A 34 -7.15 0.34 8.09
C ILE A 34 -8.33 1.07 7.44
N ARG A 35 -8.11 1.71 6.29
CA ARG A 35 -9.18 2.41 5.56
C ARG A 35 -10.24 1.49 5.03
N LEU A 36 -9.85 0.33 4.50
CA LEU A 36 -10.80 -0.71 4.11
C LEU A 36 -11.70 -1.10 5.29
N PHE A 37 -11.14 -1.25 6.50
CA PHE A 37 -11.96 -1.53 7.68
C PHE A 37 -12.94 -0.41 7.99
N GLN A 38 -12.51 0.86 7.91
CA GLN A 38 -13.40 2.00 8.13
C GLN A 38 -14.55 2.00 7.12
N TYR A 39 -14.26 1.78 5.84
CA TYR A 39 -15.28 1.68 4.80
C TYR A 39 -16.29 0.58 5.09
N LEU A 40 -15.80 -0.61 5.44
CA LEU A 40 -16.61 -1.78 5.73
C LEU A 40 -17.36 -1.71 7.07
N GLN A 41 -16.95 -0.85 8.00
CA GLN A 41 -17.64 -0.65 9.29
C GLN A 41 -18.70 0.43 9.23
N ASP A 42 -18.56 1.41 8.34
CA ASP A 42 -19.55 2.46 8.13
C ASP A 42 -20.71 1.95 7.26
N ASP A 43 -21.88 1.80 7.87
CA ASP A 43 -23.11 1.33 7.22
C ASP A 43 -23.64 2.30 6.15
N LEU A 44 -23.22 3.57 6.18
CA LEU A 44 -23.59 4.58 5.19
C LEU A 44 -22.58 4.66 4.04
N ASN A 45 -21.45 3.97 4.14
CA ASN A 45 -20.45 3.97 3.10
C ASN A 45 -20.96 3.23 1.85
N PRO A 46 -20.82 3.79 0.63
CA PRO A 46 -21.26 3.13 -0.60
C PRO A 46 -20.69 1.73 -0.80
N LEU A 47 -19.45 1.47 -0.36
CA LEU A 47 -18.84 0.14 -0.43
C LEU A 47 -19.56 -0.86 0.46
N SER A 48 -19.87 -0.49 1.71
CA SER A 48 -20.63 -1.34 2.64
C SER A 48 -22.03 -1.62 2.10
N MET A 49 -22.72 -0.59 1.63
CA MET A 49 -24.06 -0.73 1.04
C MET A 49 -24.04 -1.65 -0.19
N ALA A 50 -23.02 -1.53 -1.04
CA ALA A 50 -22.86 -2.38 -2.22
C ALA A 50 -22.59 -3.83 -1.82
N ILE A 51 -21.70 -4.08 -0.85
CA ILE A 51 -21.39 -5.43 -0.36
C ILE A 51 -22.61 -6.10 0.25
N ASP A 52 -23.38 -5.37 1.05
CA ASP A 52 -24.60 -5.89 1.71
C ASP A 52 -25.69 -6.29 0.68
N GLN A 53 -25.60 -5.80 -0.56
CA GLN A 53 -26.49 -6.19 -1.67
C GLN A 53 -26.02 -7.42 -2.45
N ILE A 54 -24.77 -7.88 -2.28
CA ILE A 54 -24.25 -9.03 -3.04
C ILE A 54 -24.75 -10.34 -2.41
N PRO A 55 -25.47 -11.19 -3.16
CA PRO A 55 -25.94 -12.47 -2.65
C PRO A 55 -24.78 -13.35 -2.17
N ASN A 56 -24.96 -13.97 -1.00
CA ASN A 56 -23.99 -14.89 -0.38
C ASN A 56 -22.65 -14.27 0.04
N VAL A 57 -22.56 -12.94 0.13
CA VAL A 57 -21.42 -12.24 0.71
C VAL A 57 -21.80 -11.71 2.08
N ASP A 58 -21.01 -12.03 3.10
CA ASP A 58 -21.20 -11.56 4.46
C ASP A 58 -20.09 -10.55 4.81
N ARG A 59 -20.47 -9.28 4.95
CA ARG A 59 -19.55 -8.18 5.29
C ARG A 59 -18.82 -8.42 6.61
N LYS A 60 -19.45 -9.06 7.61
CA LYS A 60 -18.80 -9.36 8.89
C LYS A 60 -17.69 -10.40 8.70
N ARG A 61 -17.92 -11.41 7.85
CA ARG A 61 -16.87 -12.39 7.51
C ARG A 61 -15.73 -11.77 6.70
N LEU A 62 -16.01 -10.80 5.83
CA LEU A 62 -14.96 -10.04 5.14
C LEU A 62 -14.12 -9.22 6.12
N LEU A 63 -14.76 -8.54 7.08
CA LEU A 63 -14.07 -7.82 8.15
C LEU A 63 -13.20 -8.76 8.99
N GLU A 64 -13.74 -9.92 9.39
CA GLU A 64 -12.97 -10.96 10.09
C GLU A 64 -11.77 -11.44 9.25
N PHE A 65 -11.98 -11.66 7.95
CA PHE A 65 -10.94 -12.08 7.00
C PHE A 65 -9.76 -11.11 6.95
N PHE A 66 -10.04 -9.82 6.74
CA PHE A 66 -8.97 -8.84 6.58
C PHE A 66 -8.29 -8.49 7.91
N ARG A 67 -9.03 -8.53 9.03
CA ARG A 67 -8.51 -8.13 10.36
C ARG A 67 -7.56 -9.16 10.95
N ASP A 68 -7.95 -10.43 10.87
CA ASP A 68 -7.11 -11.52 11.35
C ASP A 68 -7.38 -12.77 10.50
N PRO A 69 -6.65 -12.90 9.38
CA PRO A 69 -6.80 -14.04 8.50
C PRO A 69 -6.50 -15.38 9.20
N GLN A 70 -5.72 -15.36 10.29
CA GLN A 70 -5.35 -16.56 11.06
C GLN A 70 -6.48 -17.00 11.99
N ASN A 71 -7.35 -16.07 12.42
CA ASN A 71 -8.52 -16.34 13.24
C ASN A 71 -9.76 -16.82 12.48
N LEU A 72 -9.71 -16.89 11.13
CA LEU A 72 -10.70 -17.59 10.31
C LEU A 72 -10.61 -19.11 10.46
N LYS A 73 -10.88 -19.56 11.70
CA LYS A 73 -11.23 -20.91 12.15
C LYS A 73 -10.80 -22.05 11.22
N ASP A 74 -9.60 -22.55 11.52
CA ASP A 74 -9.22 -23.96 11.49
C ASP A 74 -9.23 -24.74 10.16
N LYS A 75 -9.68 -24.18 9.01
CA LYS A 75 -9.64 -24.90 7.71
C LYS A 75 -9.36 -24.04 6.47
N PHE A 76 -9.54 -22.72 6.55
CA PHE A 76 -9.55 -21.85 5.36
C PHE A 76 -8.32 -20.94 5.23
N VAL A 77 -7.19 -21.30 5.85
CA VAL A 77 -5.94 -20.52 5.77
C VAL A 77 -5.50 -20.28 4.33
N PHE A 78 -5.76 -21.24 3.43
CA PHE A 78 -5.51 -21.08 2.00
C PHE A 78 -6.22 -19.89 1.35
N LEU A 79 -7.33 -19.38 1.91
CA LEU A 79 -8.00 -18.18 1.39
C LEU A 79 -7.15 -16.93 1.58
N ASN A 80 -6.40 -16.87 2.68
CA ASN A 80 -5.38 -15.83 2.85
C ASN A 80 -4.27 -16.06 1.85
N ASP A 81 -3.79 -17.30 1.69
CA ASP A 81 -2.69 -17.57 0.78
C ASP A 81 -3.01 -17.22 -0.70
N LEU A 82 -4.29 -17.28 -1.08
CA LEU A 82 -4.75 -16.88 -2.42
C LEU A 82 -4.70 -15.37 -2.67
N ILE A 83 -4.66 -14.55 -1.62
CA ILE A 83 -4.75 -13.08 -1.72
C ILE A 83 -3.49 -12.40 -1.18
N ASP A 84 -2.83 -12.97 -0.17
CA ASP A 84 -1.67 -12.40 0.51
C ASP A 84 -0.68 -13.53 0.92
N SER A 85 0.09 -14.02 -0.06
CA SER A 85 1.24 -14.93 0.11
C SER A 85 2.32 -14.72 -0.94
N GLU A 86 3.51 -15.26 -0.73
CA GLU A 86 4.67 -15.10 -1.64
C GLU A 86 4.40 -15.43 -3.13
N ALA A 87 3.38 -16.25 -3.41
CA ALA A 87 2.96 -16.63 -4.75
C ALA A 87 1.42 -16.73 -4.84
N ASP A 88 0.74 -15.65 -4.45
CA ASP A 88 -0.72 -15.50 -4.54
C ASP A 88 -1.22 -15.04 -5.92
N LEU A 89 -2.54 -14.95 -6.07
CA LEU A 89 -3.18 -14.54 -7.32
C LEU A 89 -3.03 -13.05 -7.61
N ASP A 90 -2.84 -12.23 -6.58
CA ASP A 90 -2.72 -10.78 -6.72
C ASP A 90 -1.37 -10.42 -7.36
N ARG A 91 -0.30 -11.03 -6.86
CA ARG A 91 1.06 -10.93 -7.39
C ARG A 91 1.17 -11.42 -8.82
N ILE A 92 0.50 -12.52 -9.16
CA ILE A 92 0.48 -13.02 -10.53
C ILE A 92 -0.18 -12.00 -11.48
N ASP A 93 -1.28 -11.37 -11.06
CA ASP A 93 -1.97 -10.35 -11.87
C ASP A 93 -1.12 -9.10 -12.05
N TYR A 94 -0.65 -8.48 -10.96
CA TYR A 94 0.08 -7.22 -11.08
C TYR A 94 1.42 -7.40 -11.77
N LEU A 95 2.15 -8.51 -11.58
CA LEU A 95 3.44 -8.73 -12.26
C LEU A 95 3.27 -8.80 -13.78
N ASN A 96 2.28 -9.55 -14.26
CA ASN A 96 2.01 -9.65 -15.69
C ASN A 96 1.49 -8.32 -16.26
N ARG A 97 0.58 -7.66 -15.54
CA ARG A 97 0.01 -6.38 -15.93
C ARG A 97 1.09 -5.30 -16.03
N ASP A 98 1.94 -5.19 -15.01
CA ASP A 98 2.93 -4.13 -14.92
C ASP A 98 4.08 -4.39 -15.88
N ALA A 99 4.51 -5.65 -16.06
CA ALA A 99 5.47 -6.00 -17.10
C ALA A 99 4.99 -5.62 -18.50
N TYR A 100 3.70 -5.80 -18.79
CA TYR A 100 3.10 -5.38 -20.06
C TYR A 100 3.13 -3.85 -20.25
N HIS A 101 2.71 -3.07 -19.23
CA HIS A 101 2.60 -1.61 -19.35
C HIS A 101 3.94 -0.88 -19.25
N THR A 102 4.93 -1.47 -18.57
CA THR A 102 6.26 -0.87 -18.39
C THR A 102 7.26 -1.31 -19.45
N TYR A 103 6.85 -2.18 -20.39
CA TYR A 103 7.77 -2.93 -21.26
C TYR A 103 8.89 -3.57 -20.43
N GLY A 104 8.48 -4.19 -19.32
CA GLY A 104 9.35 -4.63 -18.25
C GLY A 104 10.45 -5.58 -18.73
N PRO A 105 11.48 -5.80 -17.90
CA PRO A 105 12.68 -6.55 -18.26
C PRO A 105 12.46 -8.05 -18.45
N VAL A 106 11.24 -8.53 -18.25
CA VAL A 106 10.88 -9.92 -18.03
C VAL A 106 9.66 -10.28 -18.85
N GLY A 107 9.61 -11.54 -19.29
CA GLY A 107 8.49 -12.08 -20.06
C GLY A 107 7.23 -12.27 -19.21
N THR A 108 6.13 -12.63 -19.87
CA THR A 108 4.88 -12.97 -19.19
C THR A 108 4.99 -14.30 -18.45
N ILE A 109 4.52 -14.34 -17.21
CA ILE A 109 4.36 -15.56 -16.41
C ILE A 109 3.13 -16.31 -16.95
N ASP A 110 3.22 -17.63 -17.15
CA ASP A 110 2.07 -18.47 -17.52
C ASP A 110 1.15 -18.69 -16.32
N GLU A 111 0.24 -17.73 -16.09
CA GLU A 111 -0.70 -17.77 -14.97
C GLU A 111 -1.65 -18.97 -15.05
N LYS A 112 -1.96 -19.46 -16.25
CA LYS A 112 -2.86 -20.60 -16.44
C LYS A 112 -2.24 -21.89 -15.93
N SER A 113 -0.95 -22.07 -16.18
CA SER A 113 -0.20 -23.21 -15.65
C SER A 113 -0.11 -23.16 -14.13
N LEU A 114 0.13 -21.97 -13.54
CA LEU A 114 0.12 -21.81 -12.08
C LEU A 114 -1.25 -22.18 -11.48
N ILE A 115 -2.32 -21.56 -11.97
CA ILE A 115 -3.69 -21.78 -11.47
C ILE A 115 -4.09 -23.26 -11.56
N LYS A 116 -3.76 -23.93 -12.67
CA LYS A 116 -4.06 -25.36 -12.87
C LYS A 116 -3.35 -26.26 -11.86
N ASN A 117 -2.19 -25.84 -11.37
CA ASN A 117 -1.35 -26.63 -10.47
C ASN A 117 -1.47 -26.21 -9.00
N ILE A 118 -2.42 -25.33 -8.66
CA ILE A 118 -2.72 -25.01 -7.26
C ILE A 118 -3.27 -26.26 -6.57
N THR A 119 -2.71 -26.58 -5.41
CA THR A 119 -3.16 -27.65 -4.52
C THR A 119 -3.20 -27.15 -3.07
N PHE A 120 -3.82 -27.94 -2.20
CA PHE A 120 -3.99 -27.59 -0.79
C PHE A 120 -3.41 -28.68 0.10
N VAL A 121 -2.41 -28.33 0.89
CA VAL A 121 -1.69 -29.27 1.75
C VAL A 121 -2.09 -29.08 3.22
N PRO A 122 -2.32 -30.17 3.99
CA PRO A 122 -2.59 -30.08 5.41
C PRO A 122 -1.44 -29.40 6.14
N THR A 123 -1.74 -28.42 6.98
CA THR A 123 -0.79 -27.71 7.82
C THR A 123 -1.30 -27.61 9.26
N LYS A 124 -0.38 -27.46 10.22
CA LYS A 124 -0.73 -27.18 11.61
C LYS A 124 -0.96 -25.67 11.77
N ILE A 125 -2.09 -25.30 12.36
CA ILE A 125 -2.47 -23.90 12.58
C ILE A 125 -2.54 -23.65 14.09
N GLY A 126 -1.86 -22.60 14.58
CA GLY A 126 -1.95 -22.16 15.97
C GLY A 126 -1.39 -23.14 17.02
N THR A 127 -1.91 -23.06 18.25
CA THR A 127 -1.50 -23.88 19.40
C THR A 127 -2.10 -25.28 19.31
N VAL A 128 -1.25 -26.30 19.52
CA VAL A 128 -1.46 -27.77 19.55
C VAL A 128 -2.88 -28.27 19.23
N GLY A 129 -3.05 -28.89 18.05
CA GLY A 129 -4.16 -29.81 17.74
C GLY A 129 -5.06 -29.45 16.56
N LYS A 130 -4.88 -28.28 15.93
CA LYS A 130 -5.68 -27.83 14.78
C LYS A 130 -4.96 -28.07 13.45
N THR A 131 -5.66 -28.67 12.50
CA THR A 131 -5.17 -28.93 11.13
C THR A 131 -6.06 -28.19 10.14
N GLY A 132 -5.47 -27.30 9.35
CA GLY A 132 -6.15 -26.72 8.18
C GLY A 132 -5.31 -26.88 6.93
N TYR A 133 -5.59 -26.09 5.90
CA TYR A 133 -4.96 -26.24 4.60
C TYR A 133 -4.25 -24.96 4.19
N LYS A 134 -3.02 -25.11 3.70
CA LYS A 134 -2.26 -24.05 3.02
C LYS A 134 -2.27 -24.27 1.53
N MET A 135 -2.19 -23.19 0.78
CA MET A 135 -1.96 -23.24 -0.65
C MET A 135 -0.54 -23.75 -0.94
N ALA A 136 -0.43 -24.60 -1.95
CA ALA A 136 0.83 -25.09 -2.49
C ALA A 136 0.69 -25.27 -4.00
N TYR A 137 1.80 -25.54 -4.67
CA TYR A 137 1.84 -25.87 -6.09
C TYR A 137 2.28 -27.31 -6.27
N LEU A 138 1.68 -28.00 -7.25
CA LEU A 138 2.15 -29.32 -7.67
C LEU A 138 3.57 -29.21 -8.27
N PRO A 139 4.41 -30.26 -8.18
CA PRO A 139 5.78 -30.25 -8.70
C PRO A 139 5.90 -29.84 -10.18
N GLU A 140 4.87 -30.10 -10.98
CA GLU A 140 4.76 -29.73 -12.39
C GLU A 140 4.84 -28.21 -12.62
N ALA A 141 4.46 -27.39 -11.62
CA ALA A 141 4.55 -25.93 -11.69
C ALA A 141 5.87 -25.36 -11.16
N ALA A 142 6.83 -26.18 -10.72
CA ALA A 142 8.08 -25.71 -10.10
C ALA A 142 8.83 -24.69 -10.99
N GLN A 143 8.90 -24.95 -12.30
CA GLN A 143 9.55 -24.03 -13.23
C GLN A 143 8.80 -22.70 -13.36
N VAL A 144 7.47 -22.72 -13.35
CA VAL A 144 6.67 -21.49 -13.49
C VAL A 144 6.72 -20.68 -12.20
N VAL A 145 6.72 -21.34 -11.04
CA VAL A 145 6.94 -20.69 -9.74
C VAL A 145 8.33 -20.04 -9.67
N HIS A 146 9.37 -20.70 -10.19
CA HIS A 146 10.70 -20.09 -10.27
C HIS A 146 10.71 -18.82 -11.10
N ILE A 147 10.09 -18.87 -12.30
CA ILE A 147 9.98 -17.71 -13.20
C ILE A 147 9.20 -16.58 -12.54
N LEU A 148 8.11 -16.89 -11.81
CA LEU A 148 7.35 -15.90 -11.03
C LEU A 148 8.24 -15.16 -10.03
N LEU A 149 9.07 -15.89 -9.27
CA LEU A 149 9.96 -15.30 -8.26
C LEU A 149 11.07 -14.45 -8.91
N GLU A 150 11.69 -14.92 -9.99
CA GLU A 150 12.70 -14.14 -10.72
C GLU A 150 12.10 -12.88 -11.36
N THR A 151 10.89 -13.01 -11.92
CA THR A 151 10.14 -11.90 -12.52
C THR A 151 9.83 -10.85 -11.46
N ARG A 152 9.41 -11.28 -10.28
CA ARG A 152 9.21 -10.41 -9.13
C ARG A 152 10.47 -9.63 -8.79
N ASP A 153 11.59 -10.31 -8.54
CA ASP A 153 12.85 -9.66 -8.17
C ASP A 153 13.30 -8.63 -9.22
N ALA A 154 13.18 -8.98 -10.51
CA ALA A 154 13.51 -8.08 -11.60
C ALA A 154 12.58 -6.85 -11.66
N MET A 155 11.28 -7.03 -11.46
CA MET A 155 10.30 -5.93 -11.45
C MET A 155 10.52 -5.01 -10.25
N TYR A 156 10.80 -5.55 -9.06
CA TYR A 156 11.13 -4.74 -7.89
C TYR A 156 12.36 -3.88 -8.14
N SER A 157 13.46 -4.49 -8.60
CA SER A 157 14.71 -3.76 -8.81
C SER A 157 14.64 -2.70 -9.91
N ARG A 158 13.87 -2.93 -10.99
CA ARG A 158 13.89 -2.04 -12.16
C ARG A 158 12.72 -1.08 -12.25
N VAL A 159 11.59 -1.42 -11.65
CA VAL A 159 10.34 -0.66 -11.78
C VAL A 159 9.94 -0.09 -10.42
N TYR A 160 9.61 -0.96 -9.46
CA TYR A 160 9.00 -0.53 -8.20
C TYR A 160 9.95 0.20 -7.25
N GLU A 161 11.26 -0.07 -7.37
CA GLU A 161 12.32 0.60 -6.60
C GLU A 161 13.32 1.31 -7.52
N SER A 162 12.86 1.76 -8.70
CA SER A 162 13.68 2.64 -9.53
C SER A 162 13.96 3.96 -8.80
N ASP A 163 15.19 4.48 -8.94
CA ASP A 163 15.62 5.71 -8.29
C ASP A 163 14.66 6.88 -8.59
N SER A 164 14.23 7.01 -9.86
CA SER A 164 13.28 8.06 -10.26
C SER A 164 11.95 7.93 -9.53
N LYS A 165 11.38 6.72 -9.41
CA LYS A 165 10.12 6.51 -8.69
C LYS A 165 10.28 6.91 -7.22
N ILE A 166 11.35 6.47 -6.57
CA ILE A 166 11.60 6.78 -5.16
C ILE A 166 11.72 8.30 -4.97
N ILE A 167 12.47 8.98 -5.83
CA ILE A 167 12.62 10.44 -5.79
C ILE A 167 11.26 11.12 -5.95
N PHE A 168 10.43 10.70 -6.92
CA PHE A 168 9.11 11.29 -7.13
C PHE A 168 8.15 11.06 -5.96
N GLU A 169 8.14 9.86 -5.37
CA GLU A 169 7.34 9.55 -4.19
C GLU A 169 7.74 10.44 -3.00
N GLU A 170 9.04 10.67 -2.80
CA GLU A 170 9.52 11.57 -1.76
C GLU A 170 9.20 13.02 -2.03
N MET A 171 9.41 13.51 -3.25
CA MET A 171 8.98 14.85 -3.64
C MET A 171 7.48 15.03 -3.38
N LEU A 172 6.66 14.04 -3.73
CA LEU A 172 5.22 14.10 -3.47
C LEU A 172 4.91 14.17 -1.97
N CYS A 173 5.54 13.32 -1.14
CA CYS A 173 5.43 13.40 0.31
C CYS A 173 5.83 14.78 0.85
N HIS A 174 6.93 15.36 0.36
CA HIS A 174 7.37 16.69 0.75
C HIS A 174 6.38 17.78 0.34
N ALA A 175 5.78 17.70 -0.85
CA ALA A 175 4.77 18.65 -1.31
C ALA A 175 3.52 18.60 -0.42
N VAL A 176 3.01 17.39 -0.15
CA VAL A 176 1.81 17.21 0.70
C VAL A 176 2.09 17.61 2.14
N PHE A 177 3.27 17.28 2.68
CA PHE A 177 3.66 17.70 4.03
C PHE A 177 3.82 19.23 4.15
N ALA A 178 4.46 19.86 3.16
CA ALA A 178 4.59 21.31 3.09
C ALA A 178 3.22 21.99 3.05
N PHE A 179 2.30 21.47 2.24
CA PHE A 179 0.92 21.95 2.15
C PHE A 179 0.20 21.83 3.48
N TYR A 180 0.21 20.63 4.06
CA TYR A 180 -0.38 20.32 5.37
C TYR A 180 0.10 21.27 6.47
N LYS A 181 1.42 21.41 6.61
CA LYS A 181 2.04 22.29 7.62
C LYS A 181 1.81 23.76 7.32
N GLY A 182 1.88 24.16 6.06
CA GLY A 182 1.77 25.55 5.61
C GLY A 182 0.43 26.18 5.88
N TYR A 183 -0.63 25.39 5.76
CA TYR A 183 -2.00 25.81 6.03
C TYR A 183 -2.47 25.49 7.46
N ALA A 184 -1.60 24.92 8.30
CA ALA A 184 -1.93 24.48 9.66
C ALA A 184 -3.17 23.58 9.68
N LEU A 185 -3.24 22.66 8.71
CA LEU A 185 -4.32 21.68 8.58
C LEU A 185 -4.29 20.70 9.75
N ASP A 186 -5.45 20.15 10.08
CA ASP A 186 -5.55 19.11 11.11
C ASP A 186 -5.50 17.69 10.52
N GLU A 187 -5.52 16.69 11.40
CA GLU A 187 -5.44 15.28 11.00
C GLU A 187 -6.65 14.83 10.17
N HIS A 188 -7.81 15.46 10.34
CA HIS A 188 -9.01 15.17 9.55
C HIS A 188 -8.86 15.71 8.12
N ASP A 189 -8.35 16.94 7.97
CA ASP A 189 -8.04 17.53 6.67
C ASP A 189 -7.02 16.68 5.90
N LEU A 190 -5.95 16.23 6.58
CA LEU A 190 -4.97 15.34 5.97
C LEU A 190 -5.59 14.01 5.51
N GLU A 191 -6.47 13.44 6.33
CA GLU A 191 -7.21 12.23 5.97
C GLU A 191 -8.05 12.46 4.69
N GLN A 192 -8.71 13.61 4.56
CA GLN A 192 -9.45 13.95 3.33
C GLN A 192 -8.53 14.11 2.12
N ILE A 193 -7.38 14.76 2.28
CA ILE A 193 -6.38 14.92 1.20
C ILE A 193 -5.91 13.56 0.69
N LEU A 194 -5.60 12.64 1.60
CA LEU A 194 -5.10 11.32 1.23
C LEU A 194 -6.19 10.39 0.66
N ARG A 195 -7.45 10.81 0.66
CA ARG A 195 -8.60 10.13 0.01
C ARG A 195 -8.89 10.64 -1.40
N LEU A 196 -8.26 11.74 -1.80
CA LEU A 196 -8.40 12.28 -3.14
C LEU A 196 -7.88 11.29 -4.19
N THR A 197 -8.38 11.43 -5.43
CA THR A 197 -7.74 10.78 -6.57
C THR A 197 -6.42 11.48 -6.90
N ASP A 198 -5.57 10.82 -7.69
CA ASP A 198 -4.28 11.39 -8.13
C ASP A 198 -4.47 12.75 -8.81
N GLY A 199 -5.49 12.85 -9.67
CA GLY A 199 -5.84 14.08 -10.36
C GLY A 199 -6.37 15.16 -9.42
N ASP A 200 -7.25 14.80 -8.49
CA ASP A 200 -7.82 15.76 -7.53
C ASP A 200 -6.74 16.32 -6.59
N LEU A 201 -5.78 15.50 -6.16
CA LEU A 201 -4.65 15.95 -5.36
C LEU A 201 -3.79 16.97 -6.13
N VAL A 202 -3.48 16.67 -7.39
CA VAL A 202 -2.73 17.59 -8.26
C VAL A 202 -3.49 18.91 -8.43
N VAL A 203 -4.79 18.85 -8.68
CA VAL A 203 -5.63 20.05 -8.82
C VAL A 203 -5.67 20.85 -7.52
N LEU A 204 -5.82 20.18 -6.36
CA LEU A 204 -5.81 20.83 -5.05
C LEU A 204 -4.51 21.62 -4.84
N ILE A 205 -3.35 20.98 -5.04
CA ILE A 205 -2.05 21.62 -4.86
C ILE A 205 -1.85 22.73 -5.91
N HIS A 206 -2.25 22.51 -7.15
CA HIS A 206 -2.12 23.52 -8.20
C HIS A 206 -2.93 24.80 -7.90
N LEU A 207 -4.17 24.64 -7.41
CA LEU A 207 -5.04 25.78 -7.11
C LEU A 207 -4.64 26.47 -5.81
N PHE A 208 -4.42 25.69 -4.75
CA PHE A 208 -4.30 26.20 -3.38
C PHE A 208 -2.89 26.10 -2.79
N GLY A 209 -1.95 25.38 -3.40
CA GLY A 209 -0.57 25.32 -2.92
C GLY A 209 0.11 26.69 -2.90
N ARG A 210 1.26 26.80 -2.22
CA ARG A 210 2.16 27.94 -2.40
C ARG A 210 3.14 27.62 -3.52
N ASP A 211 4.03 28.55 -3.84
CA ASP A 211 4.93 28.39 -4.99
C ASP A 211 5.81 27.13 -4.88
N TYR A 212 6.23 26.76 -3.66
CA TYR A 212 7.02 25.57 -3.41
C TYR A 212 6.26 24.28 -3.76
N GLU A 213 5.05 24.08 -3.25
CA GLU A 213 4.27 22.86 -3.49
C GLU A 213 3.83 22.77 -4.95
N LYS A 214 3.44 23.90 -5.55
CA LYS A 214 3.06 23.97 -6.96
C LYS A 214 4.21 23.59 -7.88
N GLU A 215 5.38 24.18 -7.66
CA GLU A 215 6.54 23.92 -8.51
C GLU A 215 7.01 22.47 -8.33
N MET A 216 7.03 21.94 -7.11
CA MET A 216 7.38 20.55 -6.85
C MET A 216 6.46 19.56 -7.59
N VAL A 217 5.14 19.74 -7.51
CA VAL A 217 4.19 18.89 -8.27
C VAL A 217 4.36 19.09 -9.78
N ARG A 218 4.61 20.31 -10.25
CA ARG A 218 4.89 20.58 -11.66
C ARG A 218 6.13 19.82 -12.14
N THR A 219 7.20 19.83 -11.35
CA THR A 219 8.46 19.13 -11.64
C THR A 219 8.26 17.62 -11.71
N ILE A 220 7.49 17.03 -10.78
CA ILE A 220 7.09 15.60 -10.83
C ILE A 220 6.36 15.30 -12.14
N LEU A 221 5.36 16.10 -12.50
CA LEU A 221 4.57 15.90 -13.73
C LEU A 221 5.38 16.08 -15.02
N CYS A 222 6.47 16.84 -14.97
CA CYS A 222 7.41 16.99 -16.08
C CYS A 222 8.44 15.84 -16.14
N GLY A 223 8.47 14.95 -15.14
CA GLY A 223 9.43 13.85 -15.04
C GLY A 223 10.85 14.32 -14.68
N GLU A 224 10.99 15.47 -14.05
CA GLU A 224 12.27 16.05 -13.64
C GLU A 224 12.56 15.68 -12.17
N THR A 225 13.75 15.17 -11.88
CA THR A 225 14.16 14.79 -10.51
C THR A 225 14.91 15.90 -9.78
N ASP A 226 15.29 16.96 -10.48
CA ASP A 226 16.11 18.03 -9.96
C ASP A 226 15.23 19.07 -9.25
N PHE A 227 14.99 18.85 -7.96
CA PHE A 227 14.25 19.80 -7.13
C PHE A 227 14.89 19.95 -5.75
N LEU A 228 15.04 21.20 -5.28
CA LEU A 228 15.53 21.47 -3.94
C LEU A 228 14.41 21.27 -2.91
N VAL A 229 14.43 20.14 -2.21
CA VAL A 229 13.50 19.88 -1.11
C VAL A 229 13.81 20.76 0.10
N GLN A 230 12.77 21.29 0.74
CA GLN A 230 12.90 22.01 2.00
C GLN A 230 13.24 21.04 3.14
N SER A 231 14.21 21.42 3.97
CA SER A 231 14.52 20.73 5.23
C SER A 231 13.51 21.04 6.32
N TYR A 232 13.18 20.04 7.13
CA TYR A 232 12.37 20.21 8.34
C TYR A 232 13.11 19.59 9.52
N LYS A 233 13.03 20.27 10.68
CA LYS A 233 13.64 19.79 11.92
C LYS A 233 12.94 18.52 12.41
N ILE A 234 13.75 17.53 12.78
CA ILE A 234 13.30 16.29 13.43
C ILE A 234 14.09 16.10 14.73
N SER A 235 13.40 15.71 15.80
CA SER A 235 14.03 15.18 17.00
C SER A 235 14.27 13.66 16.86
N LEU A 236 15.51 13.20 17.05
CA LEU A 236 15.87 11.77 17.01
C LEU A 236 15.34 10.99 18.22
N GLU A 237 15.20 11.68 19.36
CA GLU A 237 14.54 11.19 20.55
C GLU A 237 13.33 12.09 20.80
N PRO A 238 12.24 11.90 20.03
CA PRO A 238 11.06 12.74 20.18
C PRO A 238 10.55 12.63 21.62
N ASN A 239 10.34 13.79 22.27
CA ASN A 239 9.78 13.86 23.60
C ASN A 239 8.38 13.23 23.61
N ASN A 240 7.69 13.17 24.75
CA ASN A 240 6.29 12.72 24.79
C ASN A 240 5.30 13.58 23.97
N ASP A 241 5.78 14.56 23.19
CA ASP A 241 4.98 15.22 22.15
C ASP A 241 4.57 14.22 21.06
N ALA A 242 3.26 14.08 20.89
CA ALA A 242 2.67 13.18 19.92
C ALA A 242 3.00 13.59 18.47
N PHE A 243 3.17 14.89 18.20
CA PHE A 243 3.44 15.37 16.84
C PHE A 243 4.88 15.11 16.40
N GLU A 244 5.88 15.39 17.26
CA GLU A 244 7.28 15.08 16.96
C GLU A 244 7.50 13.60 16.66
N LYS A 245 6.85 12.70 17.42
CA LYS A 245 6.90 11.26 17.17
C LYS A 245 6.35 10.88 15.79
N LYS A 246 5.25 11.50 15.38
CA LYS A 246 4.62 11.27 14.07
C LYS A 246 5.52 11.75 12.93
N VAL A 247 6.14 12.93 13.06
CA VAL A 247 7.07 13.47 12.07
C VAL A 247 8.34 12.62 11.97
N PHE A 248 8.86 12.12 13.10
CA PHE A 248 9.98 11.18 13.09
C PHE A 248 9.62 9.88 12.35
N LEU A 249 8.43 9.34 12.60
CA LEU A 249 7.96 8.13 11.92
C LEU A 249 7.84 8.35 10.41
N LEU A 250 7.24 9.47 9.98
CA LEU A 250 7.16 9.86 8.56
C LEU A 250 8.55 9.86 7.92
N ALA A 251 9.52 10.54 8.54
CA ALA A 251 10.86 10.66 7.99
C ALA A 251 11.60 9.32 7.94
N SER A 252 11.40 8.43 8.91
CA SER A 252 12.00 7.09 8.93
C SER A 252 11.50 6.18 7.80
N GLN A 253 10.38 6.53 7.17
CA GLN A 253 9.77 5.79 6.06
C GLN A 253 10.19 6.32 4.69
N LEU A 254 10.76 7.52 4.61
CA LEU A 254 11.34 8.08 3.39
C LEU A 254 12.74 7.49 3.16
N LYS A 255 13.12 7.21 1.90
CA LYS A 255 14.31 6.40 1.55
C LYS A 255 15.56 7.23 1.22
N VAL A 256 15.42 8.48 0.75
CA VAL A 256 16.49 9.28 0.15
C VAL A 256 16.78 10.52 0.99
N THR A 257 15.83 11.45 1.11
CA THR A 257 16.11 12.77 1.68
C THR A 257 15.74 12.90 3.14
N GLY A 258 14.73 12.14 3.62
CA GLY A 258 14.13 12.36 4.95
C GLY A 258 13.76 13.84 5.18
N PHE A 259 13.43 14.23 6.41
CA PHE A 259 13.53 15.65 6.77
C PHE A 259 14.83 15.89 7.54
N GLU A 260 15.90 16.27 6.85
CA GLU A 260 17.18 16.51 7.52
C GLU A 260 17.33 17.96 7.98
N GLU A 261 17.10 18.18 9.27
CA GLU A 261 17.87 19.15 10.07
C GLU A 261 18.13 18.52 11.45
N LYS A 262 19.34 17.97 11.63
CA LYS A 262 19.81 17.30 12.86
C LYS A 262 19.96 18.36 13.95
N VAL A 263 19.29 18.18 15.09
CA VAL A 263 19.55 18.93 16.33
C VAL A 263 20.07 17.98 17.39
#